data_AF-A0A5K1G2J3-F1
#
_entry.id   AF-A0A5K1G2J3-F1
#
_cell.length_a   1.000
_cell.length_b   1.000
_cell.length_c   1.000
_cell.angle_alpha   90.00
_cell.angle_beta   90.00
_cell.angle_gamma   90.00
#
_symmetry.space_group_name_H-M   'P 1'
#
loop_
_entity.id
_entity.type
_entity.pdbx_description
1 polymer ?
#
loop_
_entity_poly.entity_id
_entity_poly.type
_entity_poly.pdbx_seq_one_letter_code
_entity_poly.pdbx_strand_id
1 'polypeptide(L)' 'YKKHYPPSLADEVWRLEKIGKDGAFHKRLNKENIHTVKDFLTLLSIDSQRLRS' A
#
# COMPACT_ATOMS: atom_id res chain seq x y z
N TYR A 1 10.83 -11.54 -11.98
CA TYR A 1 10.44 -10.14 -11.73
C TYR A 1 11.02 -9.75 -10.37
N LYS A 2 12.00 -8.83 -10.31
CA LYS A 2 12.59 -8.34 -9.04
C LYS A 2 11.85 -7.06 -8.62
N LYS A 3 11.30 -7.01 -7.40
CA LYS A 3 10.77 -5.75 -6.85
C LYS A 3 11.94 -4.77 -6.71
N HIS A 4 11.76 -3.53 -7.17
CA HIS A 4 12.76 -2.48 -6.99
C HIS A 4 12.81 -2.07 -5.52
N TYR A 5 14.03 -1.86 -4.99
CA TYR A 5 14.26 -1.34 -3.66
C TYR A 5 15.23 -0.16 -3.73
N PRO A 6 14.94 0.96 -3.05
CA PRO A 6 13.76 1.22 -2.25
C PRO A 6 12.52 1.55 -3.13
N PRO A 7 11.31 1.20 -2.70
CA PRO A 7 10.09 1.70 -3.33
C PRO A 7 9.98 3.22 -3.12
N SER A 8 9.59 3.94 -4.16
CA SER A 8 9.30 5.36 -4.13
C SER A 8 7.93 5.64 -3.51
N LEU A 9 7.69 6.86 -3.05
CA LEU A 9 6.37 7.29 -2.59
C LEU A 9 5.32 7.24 -3.72
N ALA A 10 5.76 7.42 -4.97
CA ALA A 10 4.91 7.36 -6.16
C ALA A 10 4.67 5.93 -6.67
N ASP A 11 5.36 4.93 -6.11
CA ASP A 11 5.12 3.54 -6.47
C ASP A 11 3.73 3.09 -6.00
N GLU A 12 3.17 2.13 -6.72
CA GLU A 12 1.92 1.48 -6.31
C GLU A 12 2.10 0.70 -5.00
N VAL A 13 1.05 0.67 -4.17
CA VAL A 13 1.10 0.12 -2.81
C VAL A 13 1.48 -1.36 -2.75
N TRP A 14 1.24 -2.13 -3.82
CA TRP A 14 1.65 -3.53 -3.94
C TRP A 14 3.17 -3.74 -4.08
N ARG A 15 3.95 -2.66 -4.26
CA ARG A 15 5.41 -2.70 -4.22
C ARG A 15 5.94 -3.02 -2.83
N LEU A 16 5.18 -2.72 -1.77
CA LEU A 16 5.52 -3.09 -0.41
C LEU A 16 5.63 -4.61 -0.26
N GLU A 17 6.58 -5.09 0.55
CA GLU A 17 6.90 -6.52 0.65
C GLU A 17 5.71 -7.37 1.08
N LYS A 18 4.87 -6.86 1.98
CA LYS A 18 3.70 -7.57 2.54
C LYS A 18 2.43 -7.46 1.70
N ILE A 19 2.48 -6.75 0.57
CA ILE A 19 1.31 -6.55 -0.28
C ILE A 19 1.59 -7.22 -1.63
N GLY A 20 0.78 -8.21 -1.95
CA GLY A 20 0.78 -8.84 -3.27
C GLY A 20 -0.04 -8.03 -4.26
N LYS A 21 0.44 -7.91 -5.50
CA LYS A 21 -0.36 -7.35 -6.59
C LYS A 21 -1.64 -8.18 -6.73
N ASP A 22 -2.79 -7.50 -6.74
CA ASP A 22 -4.13 -8.08 -6.79
C ASP A 22 -4.51 -9.01 -5.62
N GLY A 23 -3.74 -9.00 -4.55
CA GLY A 23 -4.08 -9.70 -3.31
C GLY A 23 -5.27 -9.06 -2.57
N ALA A 24 -5.78 -9.76 -1.55
CA ALA A 24 -6.87 -9.26 -0.71
C ALA A 24 -6.57 -7.87 -0.12
N PHE A 25 -5.34 -7.66 0.36
CA PHE A 25 -4.88 -6.36 0.84
C PHE A 25 -4.86 -5.29 -0.26
N HIS A 26 -4.33 -5.61 -1.45
CA HIS A 26 -4.32 -4.64 -2.56
C HIS A 26 -5.73 -4.20 -2.95
N LYS A 27 -6.66 -5.15 -3.09
CA LYS A 27 -8.05 -4.86 -3.42
C LYS A 27 -8.75 -4.03 -2.36
N ARG A 28 -8.48 -4.30 -1.07
CA ARG A 28 -9.06 -3.54 0.03
C ARG A 28 -8.51 -2.12 0.08
N LEU A 29 -7.19 -1.95 -0.07
CA LEU A 29 -6.55 -0.63 -0.12
C LEU A 29 -7.08 0.21 -1.29
N ASN A 30 -7.25 -0.41 -2.46
CA ASN A 30 -7.83 0.23 -3.63
C ASN A 30 -9.28 0.71 -3.37
N LYS A 31 -10.11 -0.09 -2.69
CA LYS A 31 -11.46 0.34 -2.27
C LYS A 31 -11.46 1.56 -1.34
N GLU A 32 -10.43 1.72 -0.52
CA GLU A 32 -10.23 2.87 0.37
C GLU A 32 -9.52 4.04 -0.34
N ASN A 33 -9.40 4.02 -1.67
CA ASN A 33 -8.66 4.99 -2.50
C ASN A 33 -7.14 5.07 -2.19
N ILE A 34 -6.56 3.99 -1.65
CA ILE A 34 -5.12 3.90 -1.35
C ILE A 34 -4.44 3.14 -2.49
N HIS A 35 -3.82 3.89 -3.39
CA HIS A 35 -3.18 3.32 -4.57
C HIS A 35 -1.66 3.35 -4.49
N THR A 36 -1.10 4.35 -3.80
CA THR A 36 0.35 4.57 -3.74
C THR A 36 0.94 4.27 -2.36
N VAL A 37 2.26 4.09 -2.32
CA VAL A 37 3.02 4.00 -1.06
C VAL A 37 2.83 5.27 -0.24
N LYS A 38 2.74 6.45 -0.87
CA LYS A 38 2.46 7.72 -0.19
C LYS A 38 1.12 7.68 0.55
N ASP A 39 0.05 7.28 -0.13
CA ASP A 39 -1.30 7.25 0.47
C ASP A 39 -1.33 6.29 1.65
N PHE A 40 -0.69 5.13 1.49
CA PHE A 40 -0.59 4.12 2.53
C PHE A 40 0.17 4.62 3.76
N LEU A 41 1.35 5.23 3.57
CA LEU A 41 2.15 5.78 4.67
C LEU A 41 1.45 6.96 5.35
N THR A 42 0.75 7.79 4.56
CA THR A 42 -0.03 8.91 5.08
C THR A 42 -1.14 8.40 5.98
N LEU A 43 -1.94 7.42 5.53
CA LEU A 43 -2.97 6.83 6.37
C LEU A 43 -2.38 6.05 7.55
N LEU A 44 -1.28 5.33 7.37
CA LEU A 44 -0.60 4.65 8.47
C LEU A 44 -0.17 5.63 9.57
N SER A 45 0.29 6.83 9.17
CA SER A 45 0.71 7.88 10.10
C SER A 45 -0.46 8.63 10.75
N ILE A 46 -1.58 8.81 10.04
CA ILE A 46 -2.75 9.54 10.54
C ILE A 46 -3.66 8.62 11.34
N ASP A 47 -3.97 7.44 10.81
CA ASP A 47 -4.91 6.48 11.35
C ASP A 47 -4.57 5.03 10.94
N SER A 48 -3.62 4.46 11.67
CA SER A 48 -3.21 3.07 11.48
C SER A 48 -4.31 2.04 11.81
N GLN A 49 -5.38 2.42 12.51
CA GLN A 49 -6.46 1.48 12.87
C GLN A 49 -7.33 1.14 11.66
N ARG A 50 -7.55 2.09 10.74
CA ARG A 50 -8.30 1.85 9.50
C ARG A 50 -7.63 0.85 8.57
N LEU A 51 -6.31 0.73 8.65
CA LEU A 51 -5.54 -0.28 7.92
C LEU A 51 -5.60 -1.69 8.56
N ARG A 52 -6.00 -1.78 9.83
CA ARG A 52 -6.02 -3.03 10.62
C ARG A 52 -7.42 -3.63 10.82
N SER A 53 -8.47 -2.86 10.58
CA SER A 53 -9.87 -3.27 10.84
C SER A 53 -10.40 -4.30 9.86
#